data_AF-A0A1V5ZAT8-F1
#
_entry.id   AF-A0A1V5ZAT8-F1
#
_cell.length_a   1.000
_cell.length_b   1.000
_cell.length_c   1.000
_cell.angle_alpha   90.00
_cell.angle_beta   90.00
_cell.angle_gamma   90.00
#
_symmetry.space_group_name_H-M   'P 1'
#
loop_
_entity.id
_entity.type
_entity.pdbx_description
1 polymer ?
#
loop_
_entity_poly.entity_id
_entity_poly.type
_entity_poly.pdbx_seq_one_letter_code
_entity_poly.pdbx_strand_id
1 'polypeptide(L)'
;MKALILLMAVLGLCAGNAMCDTLVERSGRELSGALVGVRDSVLVFRTDAGDTVSIARSAVERVTFFAPVQGRLGTVQLDRSGRVELVVFGTGYGILNGALLASVADLGVDGFTLAMLAGGGAGLYVPWQWSQTRPVSDARASLISFAGGWGMWQGIGWMAALVDESSADANITMGMLAGGAGILTATALTGKHNLSAGDASFITTAPAWSSAYWLWVMILTGTENGRFVLGTTLAAGDIGVATGVLLADRIEASQGRVRLANLGGIVGGLVGGAAVALTNVDSPKLGVSVVMTAATLGLGAGWHLTRNYDRIDAAVSRLEVAPLLVAGNRPVRGLQAAYSF
;
A
#
# COMPACT_ATOMS: atom_id res chain seq x y z
N MET A 1 26.16 -5.58 9.17
CA MET A 1 25.33 -4.48 9.73
C MET A 1 24.70 -3.60 8.64
N LYS A 2 25.47 -3.08 7.65
CA LYS A 2 24.92 -2.27 6.54
C LYS A 2 23.84 -2.98 5.68
N ALA A 3 23.93 -4.30 5.49
CA ALA A 3 22.92 -5.08 4.77
C ALA A 3 21.59 -5.28 5.54
N LEU A 4 21.61 -5.23 6.87
CA LEU A 4 20.42 -5.40 7.73
C LEU A 4 19.55 -4.13 7.77
N ILE A 5 20.19 -2.96 7.66
CA ILE A 5 19.53 -1.66 7.60
C ILE A 5 18.77 -1.50 6.27
N LEU A 6 19.31 -2.04 5.17
CA LEU A 6 18.64 -2.08 3.87
C LEU A 6 17.38 -2.96 3.88
N LEU A 7 17.44 -4.11 4.56
CA LEU A 7 16.33 -5.06 4.65
C LEU A 7 15.17 -4.52 5.50
N MET A 8 15.45 -3.77 6.56
CA MET A 8 14.44 -3.18 7.46
C MET A 8 13.70 -2.00 6.82
N ALA A 9 14.35 -1.21 5.95
CA ALA A 9 13.70 -0.11 5.23
C ALA A 9 12.64 -0.60 4.22
N VAL A 10 12.81 -1.81 3.67
CA VAL A 10 11.85 -2.43 2.73
C VAL A 10 10.61 -2.98 3.45
N LEU A 11 10.69 -3.26 4.75
CA LEU A 11 9.62 -3.91 5.53
C LEU A 11 8.66 -2.94 6.23
N GLY A 12 8.97 -1.64 6.28
CA GLY A 12 8.24 -0.65 7.09
C GLY A 12 6.94 -0.07 6.51
N LEU A 13 6.46 -0.51 5.33
CA LEU A 13 5.44 0.20 4.55
C LEU A 13 3.99 -0.32 4.66
N CYS A 14 3.62 -1.12 5.66
CA CYS A 14 2.30 -1.79 5.70
C CYS A 14 1.53 -1.62 7.02
N ALA A 15 0.70 -0.57 7.16
CA ALA A 15 -0.46 -0.59 8.05
C ALA A 15 -1.49 0.51 7.67
N GLY A 16 -2.73 0.11 7.37
CA GLY A 16 -3.88 1.02 7.18
C GLY A 16 -5.16 0.36 7.68
N ASN A 17 -6.00 1.11 8.40
CA ASN A 17 -7.24 0.66 9.06
C ASN A 17 -8.46 0.84 8.15
N ALA A 18 -9.44 -0.08 8.22
CA ALA A 18 -10.73 0.02 7.50
C ALA A 18 -11.82 0.65 8.38
N MET A 19 -12.74 1.43 7.78
CA MET A 19 -13.91 2.00 8.46
C MET A 19 -15.20 1.22 8.12
N CYS A 20 -16.10 1.13 9.11
CA CYS A 20 -17.49 0.65 8.97
C CYS A 20 -18.41 1.85 9.25
N ASP A 21 -19.66 1.84 8.75
CA ASP A 21 -20.61 2.96 8.91
C ASP A 21 -21.85 2.60 9.74
N THR A 22 -22.45 1.42 9.54
CA THR A 22 -23.66 1.02 10.30
C THR A 22 -23.68 -0.47 10.63
N LEU A 23 -24.07 -0.81 11.83
CA LEU A 23 -24.23 -2.18 12.32
C LEU A 23 -25.63 -2.35 12.90
N VAL A 24 -26.39 -3.31 12.38
CA VAL A 24 -27.73 -3.67 12.84
C VAL A 24 -27.67 -5.00 13.58
N GLU A 25 -28.12 -4.99 14.82
CA GLU A 25 -28.30 -6.19 15.63
C GLU A 25 -29.62 -6.90 15.30
N ARG A 26 -29.70 -8.21 15.54
CA ARG A 26 -30.93 -9.02 15.44
C ARG A 26 -32.05 -8.57 16.36
N SER A 27 -31.72 -7.74 17.35
CA SER A 27 -32.69 -7.07 18.22
C SER A 27 -33.44 -5.93 17.48
N GLY A 28 -33.01 -5.58 16.26
CA GLY A 28 -33.45 -4.38 15.54
C GLY A 28 -32.71 -3.11 15.97
N ARG A 29 -31.70 -3.22 16.87
CA ARG A 29 -30.89 -2.07 17.29
C ARG A 29 -29.88 -1.71 16.20
N GLU A 30 -29.96 -0.49 15.69
CA GLU A 30 -29.00 0.07 14.74
C GLU A 30 -27.95 0.91 15.47
N LEU A 31 -26.69 0.73 15.09
CA LEU A 31 -25.53 1.43 15.63
C LEU A 31 -24.73 2.02 14.48
N SER A 32 -24.61 3.34 14.43
CA SER A 32 -23.76 4.05 13.47
C SER A 32 -22.38 4.30 14.07
N GLY A 33 -21.31 4.05 13.32
CA GLY A 33 -19.93 4.20 13.79
C GLY A 33 -18.93 3.23 13.16
N ALA A 34 -17.70 3.23 13.67
CA ALA A 34 -16.58 2.49 13.11
C ALA A 34 -16.35 1.13 13.79
N LEU A 35 -16.08 0.09 12.99
CA LEU A 35 -15.60 -1.18 13.52
C LEU A 35 -14.13 -1.01 13.94
N VAL A 36 -13.89 -1.03 15.25
CA VAL A 36 -12.55 -0.78 15.83
C VAL A 36 -11.76 -2.07 15.98
N GLY A 37 -12.43 -3.22 16.08
CA GLY A 37 -11.76 -4.51 16.15
C GLY A 37 -12.72 -5.69 16.20
N VAL A 38 -12.15 -6.88 16.03
CA VAL A 38 -12.85 -8.16 16.16
C VAL A 38 -12.06 -8.99 17.16
N ARG A 39 -12.70 -9.44 18.25
CA ARG A 39 -12.10 -10.32 19.26
C ARG A 39 -12.97 -11.56 19.40
N ASP A 40 -12.43 -12.71 19.04
CA ASP A 40 -13.13 -14.01 19.07
C ASP A 40 -14.51 -13.96 18.37
N SER A 41 -15.58 -14.02 19.16
CA SER A 41 -16.98 -13.98 18.75
C SER A 41 -17.65 -12.61 19.01
N VAL A 42 -16.86 -11.56 19.23
CA VAL A 42 -17.33 -10.20 19.57
C VAL A 42 -16.77 -9.16 18.60
N LEU A 43 -17.65 -8.32 18.08
CA LEU A 43 -17.32 -7.12 17.30
C LEU A 43 -17.22 -5.92 18.25
N VAL A 44 -16.11 -5.20 18.19
CA VAL A 44 -15.89 -3.96 18.94
C VAL A 44 -16.18 -2.81 18.01
N PHE A 45 -17.30 -2.14 18.26
CA PHE A 45 -17.84 -1.07 17.43
C PHE A 45 -17.80 0.24 18.20
N ARG A 46 -17.19 1.29 17.66
CA ARG A 46 -17.23 2.62 18.26
C ARG A 46 -18.31 3.42 17.57
N THR A 47 -19.35 3.77 18.31
CA THR A 47 -20.47 4.55 17.80
C THR A 47 -20.02 5.98 17.45
N ASP A 48 -20.82 6.68 16.65
CA ASP A 48 -20.59 8.09 16.33
C ASP A 48 -20.62 9.01 17.57
N ALA A 49 -21.30 8.57 18.64
CA ALA A 49 -21.28 9.25 19.93
C ALA A 49 -19.94 9.08 20.68
N GLY A 50 -19.03 8.25 20.17
CA GLY A 50 -17.74 7.93 20.77
C GLY A 50 -17.75 6.72 21.71
N ASP A 51 -18.93 6.14 21.99
CA ASP A 51 -19.07 4.99 22.87
C ASP A 51 -18.56 3.73 22.18
N THR A 52 -17.86 2.88 22.92
CA THR A 52 -17.43 1.57 22.41
C THR A 52 -18.38 0.49 22.87
N VAL A 53 -19.02 -0.19 21.92
CA VAL A 53 -19.99 -1.25 22.14
C VAL A 53 -19.39 -2.57 21.68
N SER A 54 -19.43 -3.57 22.57
CA SER A 54 -19.02 -4.94 22.26
C SER A 54 -20.26 -5.75 21.93
N ILE A 55 -20.33 -6.28 20.72
CA ILE A 55 -21.52 -6.94 20.17
C ILE A 55 -21.16 -8.36 19.79
N ALA A 56 -21.87 -9.35 20.33
CA ALA A 56 -21.68 -10.72 19.91
C ALA A 56 -21.94 -10.84 18.40
N ARG A 57 -21.05 -11.52 17.66
CA ARG A 57 -21.15 -11.70 16.22
C ARG A 57 -22.45 -12.42 15.83
N SER A 58 -22.94 -13.32 16.70
CA SER A 58 -24.23 -13.99 16.54
C SER A 58 -25.43 -13.06 16.72
N ALA A 59 -25.25 -11.93 17.41
CA ALA A 59 -26.26 -10.91 17.61
C ALA A 59 -26.29 -9.89 16.47
N VAL A 60 -25.29 -9.89 15.58
CA VAL A 60 -25.30 -9.01 14.41
C VAL A 60 -26.14 -9.61 13.31
N GLU A 61 -27.14 -8.85 12.88
CA GLU A 61 -28.00 -9.20 11.74
C GLU A 61 -27.37 -8.71 10.44
N ARG A 62 -26.90 -7.47 10.44
CA ARG A 62 -26.38 -6.80 9.24
C ARG A 62 -25.25 -5.87 9.62
N VAL A 63 -24.17 -5.90 8.86
CA VAL A 63 -23.15 -4.85 8.89
C VAL A 63 -23.22 -4.17 7.53
N THR A 64 -23.62 -2.91 7.54
CA THR A 64 -23.68 -2.09 6.34
C THR A 64 -22.42 -1.25 6.31
N PHE A 65 -21.49 -1.63 5.45
CA PHE A 65 -20.47 -0.71 5.00
C PHE A 65 -21.16 0.15 3.95
N PHE A 66 -21.52 1.38 4.29
CA PHE A 66 -21.93 2.33 3.27
C PHE A 66 -20.68 2.62 2.42
N ALA A 67 -20.52 1.90 1.31
CA ALA A 67 -20.17 2.60 0.10
C ALA A 67 -21.41 3.44 -0.23
N PRO A 68 -21.33 4.79 -0.22
CA PRO A 68 -22.49 5.62 -0.49
C PRO A 68 -22.97 5.37 -1.93
N VAL A 69 -23.92 4.46 -2.11
CA VAL A 69 -24.80 4.46 -3.28
C VAL A 69 -25.92 5.44 -2.98
N GLN A 70 -25.57 6.73 -2.88
CA GLN A 70 -26.54 7.80 -3.05
C GLN A 70 -26.92 7.84 -4.52
N GLY A 71 -27.80 6.94 -4.92
CA GLY A 71 -28.53 6.98 -6.18
C GLY A 71 -29.53 8.14 -6.20
N ARG A 72 -29.04 9.38 -6.08
CA ARG A 72 -29.61 10.49 -6.85
C ARG A 72 -29.06 10.33 -8.26
N LEU A 73 -29.95 10.16 -9.22
CA LEU A 73 -29.61 10.39 -10.62
C LEU A 73 -28.94 11.78 -10.73
N GLY A 74 -27.62 11.82 -10.98
CA GLY A 74 -27.00 13.01 -11.59
C GLY A 74 -25.88 13.76 -10.87
N THR A 75 -25.19 13.23 -9.85
CA THR A 75 -23.88 13.81 -9.46
C THR A 75 -22.81 12.74 -9.36
N VAL A 76 -21.86 12.74 -10.30
CA VAL A 76 -20.65 11.93 -10.24
C VAL A 76 -19.89 12.31 -8.95
N GLN A 77 -20.00 11.49 -7.91
CA GLN A 77 -19.18 11.68 -6.71
C GLN A 77 -17.72 11.41 -7.08
N LEU A 78 -16.85 12.39 -6.81
CA LEU A 78 -15.42 12.20 -6.96
C LEU A 78 -14.95 11.13 -5.99
N ASP A 79 -14.30 10.07 -6.49
CA ASP A 79 -13.63 9.10 -5.63
C ASP A 79 -12.55 9.80 -4.80
N ARG A 80 -12.63 9.66 -3.48
CA ARG A 80 -11.74 10.31 -2.50
C ARG A 80 -11.21 9.32 -1.48
N SER A 81 -11.32 8.01 -1.74
CA SER A 81 -10.84 6.95 -0.86
C SER A 81 -9.36 7.15 -0.47
N GLY A 82 -8.50 7.40 -1.45
CA GLY A 82 -7.05 7.53 -1.26
C GLY A 82 -6.59 8.90 -0.74
N ARG A 83 -7.52 9.81 -0.45
CA ARG A 83 -7.19 11.19 -0.08
C ARG A 83 -6.35 11.28 1.19
N VAL A 84 -6.74 10.52 2.22
CA VAL A 84 -6.04 10.55 3.52
C VAL A 84 -4.63 9.98 3.37
N GLU A 85 -4.48 8.86 2.67
CA GLU A 85 -3.17 8.26 2.37
C GLU A 85 -2.25 9.26 1.67
N LEU A 86 -2.74 9.94 0.62
CA LEU A 86 -1.95 10.90 -0.14
C LEU A 86 -1.51 12.11 0.73
N VAL A 87 -2.36 12.60 1.62
CA VAL A 87 -2.02 13.71 2.54
C VAL A 87 -1.01 13.27 3.60
N VAL A 88 -1.18 12.08 4.18
CA VAL A 88 -0.24 11.52 5.16
C VAL A 88 1.13 11.31 4.52
N PHE A 89 1.16 10.67 3.35
CA PHE A 89 2.40 10.50 2.58
C PHE A 89 3.02 11.85 2.24
N GLY A 90 2.25 12.78 1.67
CA GLY A 90 2.76 14.10 1.27
C GLY A 90 3.36 14.86 2.44
N THR A 91 2.74 14.80 3.62
CA THR A 91 3.24 15.43 4.85
C THR A 91 4.58 14.81 5.26
N GLY A 92 4.64 13.47 5.38
CA GLY A 92 5.86 12.77 5.77
C GLY A 92 7.00 12.96 4.76
N TYR A 93 6.70 12.86 3.47
CA TYR A 93 7.63 13.11 2.38
C TYR A 93 8.11 14.56 2.36
N GLY A 94 7.22 15.53 2.63
CA GLY A 94 7.55 16.94 2.77
C GLY A 94 8.49 17.23 3.94
N ILE A 95 8.23 16.65 5.12
CA ILE A 95 9.12 16.74 6.29
C ILE A 95 10.50 16.20 5.95
N LEU A 96 10.56 15.00 5.35
CA LEU A 96 11.81 14.37 4.94
C LEU A 96 12.58 15.25 3.96
N ASN A 97 11.94 15.75 2.90
CA ASN A 97 12.61 16.62 1.94
C ASN A 97 13.05 17.96 2.55
N GLY A 98 12.29 18.50 3.51
CA GLY A 98 12.71 19.68 4.27
C GLY A 98 13.99 19.43 5.06
N ALA A 99 14.06 18.32 5.80
CA ALA A 99 15.25 17.90 6.52
C ALA A 99 16.46 17.68 5.59
N LEU A 100 16.25 16.98 4.48
CA LEU A 100 17.27 16.72 3.47
C LEU A 100 17.78 18.01 2.82
N LEU A 101 16.88 18.92 2.46
CA LEU A 101 17.24 20.22 1.89
C LEU A 101 18.09 21.04 2.85
N ALA A 102 17.70 21.10 4.13
CA ALA A 102 18.47 21.81 5.14
C ALA A 102 19.85 21.19 5.39
N SER A 103 19.97 19.86 5.28
CA SER A 103 21.26 19.16 5.35
C SER A 103 22.16 19.56 4.17
N VAL A 104 21.63 19.57 2.95
CA VAL A 104 22.39 19.96 1.74
C VAL A 104 22.78 21.43 1.77
N ALA A 105 21.93 22.29 2.33
CA ALA A 105 22.17 23.72 2.43
C ALA A 105 22.92 24.16 3.70
N ASP A 106 23.32 23.21 4.56
CA ASP A 106 24.04 23.43 5.82
C ASP A 106 23.41 24.52 6.73
N LEU A 107 22.08 24.47 6.91
CA LEU A 107 21.33 25.55 7.57
C LEU A 107 21.36 25.52 9.11
N GLY A 108 22.17 24.64 9.71
CA GLY A 108 22.19 24.41 11.16
C GLY A 108 20.85 23.88 11.71
N VAL A 109 20.71 23.84 13.04
CA VAL A 109 19.54 23.24 13.72
C VAL A 109 18.25 24.03 13.50
N ASP A 110 18.34 25.37 13.54
CA ASP A 110 17.18 26.24 13.35
C ASP A 110 16.66 26.15 11.91
N GLY A 111 17.56 26.18 10.93
CA GLY A 111 17.20 26.02 9.53
C GLY A 111 16.68 24.62 9.21
N PHE A 112 17.23 23.58 9.84
CA PHE A 112 16.71 22.21 9.76
C PHE A 112 15.26 22.12 10.26
N THR A 113 14.97 22.70 11.43
CA THR A 113 13.62 22.73 12.00
C THR A 113 12.65 23.51 11.12
N LEU A 114 13.05 24.70 10.65
CA LEU A 114 12.23 25.53 9.78
C LEU A 114 11.93 24.83 8.45
N ALA A 115 12.94 24.20 7.84
CA ALA A 115 12.77 23.48 6.58
C ALA A 115 11.85 22.26 6.73
N MET A 116 11.95 21.50 7.83
CA MET A 116 11.02 20.41 8.13
C MET A 116 9.58 20.91 8.29
N LEU A 117 9.37 22.01 9.03
CA LEU A 117 8.04 22.61 9.22
C LEU A 117 7.46 23.11 7.90
N ALA A 118 8.26 23.84 7.12
CA ALA A 118 7.85 24.34 5.80
C ALA A 118 7.54 23.18 4.85
N GLY A 119 8.41 22.17 4.80
CA GLY A 119 8.26 20.96 4.00
C GLY A 119 7.02 20.16 4.40
N GLY A 120 6.79 19.94 5.70
CA GLY A 120 5.60 19.25 6.20
C GLY A 120 4.31 20.03 5.94
N GLY A 121 4.32 21.34 6.14
CA GLY A 121 3.18 22.21 5.83
C GLY A 121 2.83 22.20 4.34
N ALA A 122 3.83 22.34 3.46
CA ALA A 122 3.63 22.24 2.01
C ALA A 122 3.16 20.83 1.61
N GLY A 123 3.78 19.79 2.19
CA GLY A 123 3.46 18.39 2.00
C GLY A 123 2.05 18.00 2.43
N LEU A 124 1.47 18.70 3.41
CA LEU A 124 0.07 18.56 3.80
C LEU A 124 -0.85 19.33 2.86
N TYR A 125 -0.54 20.61 2.63
CA TYR A 125 -1.42 21.54 1.94
C TYR A 125 -1.61 21.17 0.46
N VAL A 126 -0.53 20.89 -0.27
CA VAL A 126 -0.57 20.61 -1.71
C VAL A 126 -1.46 19.42 -2.07
N PRO A 127 -1.27 18.20 -1.52
CA PRO A 127 -2.15 17.07 -1.82
C PRO A 127 -3.56 17.27 -1.29
N TRP A 128 -3.73 17.96 -0.15
CA TRP A 128 -5.06 18.26 0.37
C TRP A 128 -5.87 19.15 -0.58
N GLN A 129 -5.26 20.19 -1.13
CA GLN A 129 -5.90 21.08 -2.12
C GLN A 129 -6.12 20.34 -3.44
N TRP A 130 -5.09 19.65 -3.95
CA TRP A 130 -5.15 18.92 -5.20
C TRP A 130 -6.28 17.85 -5.22
N SER A 131 -6.49 17.15 -4.10
CA SER A 131 -7.54 16.14 -3.93
C SER A 131 -8.96 16.70 -3.74
N GLN A 132 -9.13 18.01 -3.51
CA GLN A 132 -10.48 18.61 -3.46
C GLN A 132 -11.14 18.60 -4.84
N THR A 133 -10.36 18.77 -5.90
CA THR A 133 -10.85 19.01 -7.26
C THR A 133 -10.66 17.81 -8.19
N ARG A 134 -10.03 16.73 -7.72
CA ARG A 134 -9.67 15.58 -8.54
C ARG A 134 -10.01 14.27 -7.84
N PRO A 135 -10.37 13.21 -8.59
CA PRO A 135 -10.56 11.89 -8.02
C PRO A 135 -9.21 11.30 -7.61
N VAL A 136 -9.14 10.78 -6.39
CA VAL A 136 -7.98 10.14 -5.78
C VAL A 136 -8.45 8.84 -5.15
N SER A 137 -8.39 7.77 -5.94
CA SER A 137 -8.63 6.41 -5.45
C SER A 137 -7.47 5.96 -4.55
N ASP A 138 -7.71 4.96 -3.69
CA ASP A 138 -6.65 4.31 -2.89
C ASP A 138 -5.49 3.81 -3.78
N ALA A 139 -5.82 3.16 -4.90
CA ALA A 139 -4.82 2.67 -5.86
C ALA A 139 -3.93 3.81 -6.40
N ARG A 140 -4.55 4.95 -6.72
CA ARG A 140 -3.85 6.12 -7.23
C ARG A 140 -2.96 6.76 -6.17
N ALA A 141 -3.47 6.94 -4.95
CA ALA A 141 -2.68 7.47 -3.84
C ALA A 141 -1.46 6.58 -3.57
N SER A 142 -1.68 5.27 -3.47
CA SER A 142 -0.62 4.30 -3.23
C SER A 142 0.48 4.32 -4.29
N LEU A 143 0.11 4.42 -5.58
CA LEU A 143 1.09 4.51 -6.68
C LEU A 143 1.85 5.83 -6.70
N ILE A 144 1.20 6.95 -6.36
CA ILE A 144 1.87 8.24 -6.22
C ILE A 144 2.89 8.20 -5.07
N SER A 145 2.47 7.66 -3.92
CA SER A 145 3.32 7.49 -2.75
C SER A 145 4.52 6.58 -3.04
N PHE A 146 4.26 5.43 -3.66
CA PHE A 146 5.30 4.51 -4.10
C PHE A 146 6.27 5.19 -5.08
N ALA A 147 5.77 5.88 -6.12
CA ALA A 147 6.63 6.51 -7.11
C ALA A 147 7.53 7.61 -6.51
N GLY A 148 7.04 8.34 -5.49
CA GLY A 148 7.88 9.29 -4.76
C GLY A 148 9.00 8.61 -3.98
N GLY A 149 8.67 7.58 -3.19
CA GLY A 149 9.67 6.83 -2.42
C GLY A 149 10.66 6.07 -3.32
N TRP A 150 10.15 5.35 -4.32
CA TRP A 150 10.95 4.60 -5.28
C TRP A 150 11.82 5.52 -6.13
N GLY A 151 11.27 6.63 -6.63
CA GLY A 151 12.03 7.64 -7.36
C GLY A 151 13.17 8.22 -6.53
N MET A 152 12.94 8.51 -5.24
CA MET A 152 13.99 8.98 -4.34
C MET A 152 15.09 7.94 -4.14
N TRP A 153 14.71 6.69 -3.91
CA TRP A 153 15.65 5.57 -3.82
C TRP A 153 16.48 5.41 -5.10
N GLN A 154 15.83 5.49 -6.28
CA GLN A 154 16.49 5.40 -7.58
C GLN A 154 17.47 6.56 -7.81
N GLY A 155 17.10 7.80 -7.46
CA GLY A 155 17.99 8.95 -7.60
C GLY A 155 19.26 8.83 -6.76
N ILE A 156 19.13 8.42 -5.50
CA ILE A 156 20.27 8.16 -4.60
C ILE A 156 21.11 7.00 -5.14
N GLY A 157 20.44 5.90 -5.48
CA GLY A 157 21.09 4.67 -5.89
C GLY A 157 21.88 4.82 -7.20
N TRP A 158 21.30 5.46 -8.22
CA TRP A 158 21.97 5.66 -9.50
C TRP A 158 23.16 6.62 -9.39
N MET A 159 23.08 7.65 -8.54
CA MET A 159 24.25 8.49 -8.27
C MET A 159 25.38 7.71 -7.64
N ALA A 160 25.09 6.91 -6.60
CA ALA A 160 26.08 6.06 -5.96
C ALA A 160 26.63 4.95 -6.89
N ALA A 161 25.84 4.49 -7.86
CA ALA A 161 26.27 3.48 -8.83
C ALA A 161 27.13 4.08 -9.96
N LEU A 162 26.77 5.25 -10.48
CA LEU A 162 27.36 5.81 -11.72
C LEU A 162 28.46 6.84 -11.47
N VAL A 163 28.39 7.60 -10.39
CA VAL A 163 29.34 8.67 -10.09
C VAL A 163 30.38 8.15 -9.09
N ASP A 164 31.65 8.25 -9.47
CA ASP A 164 32.73 7.92 -8.55
C ASP A 164 32.84 8.99 -7.48
N GLU A 165 32.99 8.57 -6.22
CA GLU A 165 33.09 9.48 -5.06
C GLU A 165 31.98 10.55 -4.98
N SER A 166 30.74 10.17 -5.32
CA SER A 166 29.57 11.05 -5.16
C SER A 166 29.49 11.63 -3.75
N SER A 167 29.35 12.96 -3.60
CA SER A 167 29.10 13.56 -2.29
C SER A 167 27.72 13.15 -1.75
N ALA A 168 27.57 13.15 -0.42
CA ALA A 168 26.28 12.89 0.22
C ALA A 168 25.22 13.89 -0.29
N ASP A 169 25.59 15.15 -0.48
CA ASP A 169 24.69 16.20 -0.95
C ASP A 169 24.22 15.97 -2.39
N ALA A 170 25.11 15.49 -3.27
CA ALA A 170 24.73 15.15 -4.64
C ALA A 170 23.75 13.97 -4.67
N ASN A 171 23.98 12.94 -3.84
CA ASN A 171 23.10 11.80 -3.71
C ASN A 171 21.71 12.20 -3.18
N ILE A 172 21.67 13.01 -2.13
CA ILE A 172 20.43 13.51 -1.54
C ILE A 172 19.67 14.37 -2.56
N THR A 173 20.34 15.32 -3.21
CA THR A 173 19.74 16.21 -4.20
C THR A 173 19.11 15.41 -5.35
N MET A 174 19.83 14.42 -5.88
CA MET A 174 19.29 13.56 -6.93
C MET A 174 18.15 12.68 -6.46
N GLY A 175 18.18 12.20 -5.22
CA GLY A 175 17.04 11.53 -4.59
C GLY A 175 15.80 12.42 -4.57
N MET A 176 15.92 13.65 -4.07
CA MET A 176 14.80 14.59 -4.01
C MET A 176 14.22 14.87 -5.40
N LEU A 177 15.08 15.12 -6.40
CA LEU A 177 14.67 15.39 -7.78
C LEU A 177 13.97 14.19 -8.41
N ALA A 178 14.56 12.99 -8.30
CA ALA A 178 14.00 11.78 -8.89
C ALA A 178 12.69 11.36 -8.20
N GLY A 179 12.57 11.52 -6.88
CA GLY A 179 11.31 11.26 -6.17
C GLY A 179 10.21 12.26 -6.52
N GLY A 180 10.54 13.55 -6.67
CA GLY A 180 9.59 14.55 -7.19
C GLY A 180 9.13 14.23 -8.61
N ALA A 181 10.05 13.84 -9.49
CA ALA A 181 9.73 13.39 -10.85
C ALA A 181 8.84 12.14 -10.85
N GLY A 182 9.09 11.20 -9.93
CA GLY A 182 8.25 10.01 -9.71
C GLY A 182 6.81 10.37 -9.34
N ILE A 183 6.61 11.26 -8.36
CA ILE A 183 5.28 11.76 -7.96
C ILE A 183 4.54 12.38 -9.15
N LEU A 184 5.20 13.27 -9.90
CA LEU A 184 4.59 13.95 -11.04
C LEU A 184 4.21 12.96 -12.15
N THR A 185 5.11 12.01 -12.45
CA THR A 185 4.90 10.97 -13.47
C THR A 185 3.73 10.07 -13.09
N ALA A 186 3.72 9.54 -11.86
CA ALA A 186 2.63 8.70 -11.38
C ALA A 186 1.30 9.46 -11.35
N THR A 187 1.30 10.73 -10.93
CA THR A 187 0.11 11.58 -10.93
C THR A 187 -0.47 11.74 -12.35
N ALA A 188 0.39 11.97 -13.34
CA ALA A 188 -0.01 12.14 -14.74
C ALA A 188 -0.52 10.84 -15.37
N LEU A 189 0.17 9.70 -15.13
CA LEU A 189 -0.19 8.40 -15.69
C LEU A 189 -1.47 7.84 -15.07
N THR A 190 -1.54 7.80 -13.73
CA THR A 190 -2.71 7.24 -13.02
C THR A 190 -3.99 8.06 -13.21
N GLY A 191 -3.90 9.32 -13.65
CA GLY A 191 -5.09 10.14 -13.91
C GLY A 191 -5.94 9.69 -15.10
N LYS A 192 -5.43 8.77 -15.93
CA LYS A 192 -6.09 8.27 -17.14
C LYS A 192 -6.50 6.81 -17.06
N HIS A 193 -6.12 6.11 -16.00
CA HIS A 193 -6.30 4.67 -15.87
C HIS A 193 -7.14 4.34 -14.63
N ASN A 194 -8.12 3.45 -14.81
CA ASN A 194 -8.87 2.87 -13.71
C ASN A 194 -8.05 1.72 -13.14
N LEU A 195 -7.33 1.97 -12.05
CA LEU A 195 -6.48 0.98 -11.39
C LEU A 195 -7.18 0.44 -10.16
N SER A 196 -7.19 -0.88 -10.02
CA SER A 196 -7.68 -1.54 -8.81
C SER A 196 -6.67 -1.40 -7.67
N ALA A 197 -7.13 -1.52 -6.42
CA ALA A 197 -6.21 -1.58 -5.27
C ALA A 197 -5.27 -2.79 -5.33
N GLY A 198 -5.71 -3.87 -5.99
CA GLY A 198 -4.89 -5.04 -6.29
C GLY A 198 -3.74 -4.72 -7.24
N ASP A 199 -4.05 -4.03 -8.34
CA ASP A 199 -3.08 -3.60 -9.36
C ASP A 199 -1.98 -2.75 -8.72
N ALA A 200 -2.38 -1.74 -7.95
CA ALA A 200 -1.44 -0.88 -7.22
C ALA A 200 -0.59 -1.69 -6.25
N SER A 201 -1.19 -2.59 -5.46
CA SER A 201 -0.42 -3.43 -4.53
C SER A 201 0.59 -4.33 -5.24
N PHE A 202 0.24 -4.86 -6.42
CA PHE A 202 1.13 -5.72 -7.20
C PHE A 202 2.28 -4.90 -7.81
N ILE A 203 1.96 -3.79 -8.47
CA ILE A 203 2.95 -2.86 -9.07
C ILE A 203 3.96 -2.36 -8.04
N THR A 204 3.50 -1.99 -6.83
CA THR A 204 4.36 -1.43 -5.77
C THR A 204 5.25 -2.48 -5.09
N THR A 205 4.89 -3.76 -5.14
CA THR A 205 5.69 -4.83 -4.50
C THR A 205 6.68 -5.50 -5.46
N ALA A 206 6.33 -5.66 -6.74
CA ALA A 206 7.20 -6.26 -7.75
C ALA A 206 8.66 -5.74 -7.77
N PRO A 207 8.95 -4.42 -7.69
CA PRO A 207 10.30 -3.88 -7.58
C PRO A 207 11.09 -4.40 -6.37
N ALA A 208 10.46 -4.51 -5.20
CA ALA A 208 11.15 -4.96 -4.00
C ALA A 208 11.63 -6.42 -4.14
N TRP A 209 10.75 -7.30 -4.63
CA TRP A 209 11.11 -8.72 -4.84
C TRP A 209 12.12 -8.90 -5.97
N SER A 210 11.97 -8.20 -7.09
CA SER A 210 12.92 -8.29 -8.20
C SER A 210 14.32 -7.78 -7.81
N SER A 211 14.41 -6.65 -7.10
CA SER A 211 15.68 -6.19 -6.53
C SER A 211 16.27 -7.19 -5.53
N ALA A 212 15.45 -7.76 -4.62
CA ALA A 212 15.92 -8.75 -3.66
C ALA A 212 16.46 -10.04 -4.33
N TYR A 213 15.74 -10.55 -5.34
CA TYR A 213 16.18 -11.72 -6.10
C TYR A 213 17.42 -11.44 -6.94
N TRP A 214 17.53 -10.25 -7.53
CA TRP A 214 18.75 -9.89 -8.26
C TRP A 214 19.96 -9.75 -7.34
N LEU A 215 19.78 -9.11 -6.18
CA LEU A 215 20.82 -9.02 -5.16
C LEU A 215 21.26 -10.42 -4.69
N TRP A 216 20.31 -11.35 -4.53
CA TRP A 216 20.62 -12.74 -4.23
C TRP A 216 21.49 -13.40 -5.30
N VAL A 217 21.15 -13.21 -6.59
CA VAL A 217 21.98 -13.69 -7.71
C VAL A 217 23.39 -13.10 -7.65
N MET A 218 23.53 -11.79 -7.40
CA MET A 218 24.84 -11.14 -7.29
C MET A 218 25.69 -11.69 -6.13
N ILE A 219 25.06 -12.03 -5.01
CA ILE A 219 25.74 -12.65 -3.86
C ILE A 219 26.21 -14.07 -4.22
N LEU A 220 25.38 -14.85 -4.91
CA LEU A 220 25.72 -16.20 -5.36
C LEU A 220 26.91 -16.20 -6.33
N THR A 221 26.91 -15.29 -7.30
CA THR A 221 28.02 -15.13 -8.26
C THR A 221 29.29 -14.60 -7.60
N GLY A 222 29.22 -14.08 -6.36
CA GLY A 222 30.37 -13.51 -5.66
C GLY A 222 30.83 -12.20 -6.29
N THR A 223 29.91 -11.40 -6.82
CA THR A 223 30.25 -10.13 -7.43
C THR A 223 30.66 -9.13 -6.34
N GLU A 224 31.93 -8.72 -6.34
CA GLU A 224 32.49 -7.84 -5.29
C GLU A 224 32.37 -6.35 -5.62
N ASN A 225 32.15 -5.99 -6.88
CA ASN A 225 31.99 -4.59 -7.28
C ASN A 225 30.65 -4.04 -6.77
N GLY A 226 30.68 -3.40 -5.60
CA GLY A 226 29.48 -2.87 -4.94
C GLY A 226 28.67 -1.89 -5.80
N ARG A 227 29.34 -1.08 -6.64
CA ARG A 227 28.66 -0.15 -7.57
C ARG A 227 27.90 -0.88 -8.66
N PHE A 228 28.52 -1.91 -9.24
CA PHE A 228 27.87 -2.77 -10.23
C PHE A 228 26.70 -3.55 -9.61
N VAL A 229 26.88 -4.11 -8.40
CA VAL A 229 25.81 -4.80 -7.67
C VAL A 229 24.64 -3.85 -7.40
N LEU A 230 24.91 -2.64 -6.92
CA LEU A 230 23.87 -1.63 -6.68
C LEU A 230 23.15 -1.24 -7.98
N GLY A 231 23.88 -0.83 -9.01
CA GLY A 231 23.30 -0.38 -10.29
C GLY A 231 22.44 -1.45 -10.96
N THR A 232 22.90 -2.70 -10.97
CA THR A 232 22.12 -3.81 -11.55
C THR A 232 20.92 -4.20 -10.66
N THR A 233 21.01 -4.06 -9.34
CA THR A 233 19.88 -4.26 -8.42
C THR A 233 18.79 -3.20 -8.58
N LEU A 234 19.18 -1.95 -8.82
CA LEU A 234 18.26 -0.85 -9.12
C LEU A 234 17.55 -1.10 -10.45
N ALA A 235 18.30 -1.49 -11.49
CA ALA A 235 17.75 -1.85 -12.79
C ALA A 235 16.78 -3.03 -12.70
N ALA A 236 17.11 -4.05 -11.90
CA ALA A 236 16.21 -5.18 -11.66
C ALA A 236 14.89 -4.73 -11.00
N GLY A 237 14.96 -3.78 -10.06
CA GLY A 237 13.78 -3.18 -9.45
C GLY A 237 12.88 -2.46 -10.46
N ASP A 238 13.47 -1.69 -11.39
CA ASP A 238 12.72 -1.01 -12.45
C ASP A 238 12.09 -2.00 -13.45
N ILE A 239 12.79 -3.08 -13.78
CA ILE A 239 12.22 -4.22 -14.51
C ILE A 239 11.05 -4.82 -13.73
N GLY A 240 11.14 -4.88 -12.40
CA GLY A 240 10.06 -5.26 -11.50
C GLY A 240 8.85 -4.35 -11.61
N VAL A 241 9.03 -3.02 -11.61
CA VAL A 241 7.93 -2.06 -11.84
C VAL A 241 7.27 -2.31 -13.19
N ALA A 242 8.05 -2.41 -14.26
CA ALA A 242 7.54 -2.64 -15.60
C ALA A 242 6.76 -3.96 -15.70
N THR A 243 7.30 -5.02 -15.10
CA THR A 243 6.64 -6.33 -15.01
C THR A 243 5.35 -6.24 -14.20
N GLY A 244 5.37 -5.50 -13.09
CA GLY A 244 4.21 -5.21 -12.26
C GLY A 244 3.09 -4.57 -13.07
N VAL A 245 3.40 -3.52 -13.84
CA VAL A 245 2.43 -2.83 -14.70
C VAL A 245 1.87 -3.73 -15.79
N LEU A 246 2.72 -4.52 -16.45
CA LEU A 246 2.32 -5.40 -17.56
C LEU A 246 1.50 -6.63 -17.13
N LEU A 247 1.58 -7.02 -15.87
CA LEU A 247 0.88 -8.19 -15.33
C LEU A 247 -0.27 -7.83 -14.40
N ALA A 248 -0.38 -6.59 -13.93
CA ALA A 248 -1.42 -6.17 -13.00
C ALA A 248 -2.83 -6.45 -13.52
N ASP A 249 -3.09 -6.18 -14.81
CA ASP A 249 -4.37 -6.43 -15.46
C ASP A 249 -4.66 -7.92 -15.71
N ARG A 250 -3.62 -8.77 -15.72
CA ARG A 250 -3.74 -10.23 -15.94
C ARG A 250 -3.89 -10.99 -14.63
N ILE A 251 -3.47 -10.39 -13.53
CA ILE A 251 -3.49 -11.02 -12.21
C ILE A 251 -4.69 -10.44 -11.46
N GLU A 252 -5.84 -11.10 -11.59
CA GLU A 252 -7.02 -10.83 -10.77
C GLU A 252 -6.72 -11.23 -9.32
N ALA A 253 -6.18 -10.29 -8.55
CA ALA A 253 -5.91 -10.45 -7.13
C ALA A 253 -6.30 -9.18 -6.39
N SER A 254 -7.04 -9.33 -5.30
CA SER A 254 -7.28 -8.19 -4.42
C SER A 254 -5.99 -7.70 -3.75
N GLN A 255 -6.02 -6.46 -3.26
CA GLN A 255 -4.95 -5.92 -2.42
C GLN A 255 -4.65 -6.83 -1.22
N GLY A 256 -5.69 -7.40 -0.59
CA GLY A 256 -5.54 -8.30 0.56
C GLY A 256 -4.75 -9.56 0.19
N ARG A 257 -5.06 -10.16 -0.96
CA ARG A 257 -4.36 -11.33 -1.47
C ARG A 257 -2.87 -11.04 -1.75
N VAL A 258 -2.55 -9.92 -2.40
CA VAL A 258 -1.15 -9.53 -2.67
C VAL A 258 -0.38 -9.30 -1.36
N ARG A 259 -0.97 -8.58 -0.40
CA ARG A 259 -0.36 -8.34 0.92
C ARG A 259 -0.11 -9.62 1.71
N LEU A 260 -1.05 -10.57 1.68
CA LEU A 260 -0.87 -11.86 2.36
C LEU A 260 0.21 -12.73 1.69
N ALA A 261 0.32 -12.68 0.36
CA ALA A 261 1.43 -13.35 -0.34
C ALA A 261 2.79 -12.74 0.07
N ASN A 262 2.88 -11.41 0.14
CA ASN A 262 4.07 -10.71 0.63
C ASN A 262 4.42 -11.07 2.06
N LEU A 263 3.42 -11.09 2.95
CA LEU A 263 3.59 -11.51 4.33
C LEU A 263 4.12 -12.95 4.40
N GLY A 264 3.59 -13.86 3.58
CA GLY A 264 4.11 -15.21 3.45
C GLY A 264 5.60 -15.21 3.11
N GLY A 265 6.02 -14.37 2.17
CA GLY A 265 7.44 -14.22 1.81
C GLY A 265 8.31 -13.68 2.93
N ILE A 266 7.85 -12.67 3.67
CA ILE A 266 8.55 -12.10 4.82
C ILE A 266 8.70 -13.15 5.93
N VAL A 267 7.61 -13.84 6.28
CA VAL A 267 7.62 -14.91 7.29
C VAL A 267 8.56 -16.05 6.87
N GLY A 268 8.50 -16.46 5.60
CA GLY A 268 9.43 -17.46 5.05
C GLY A 268 10.89 -17.03 5.20
N GLY A 269 11.22 -15.78 4.85
CA GLY A 269 12.56 -15.23 5.01
C GLY A 269 13.02 -15.19 6.48
N LEU A 270 12.14 -14.81 7.41
CA LEU A 270 12.41 -14.82 8.85
C LEU A 270 12.69 -16.24 9.37
N VAL A 271 11.90 -17.23 8.95
CA VAL A 271 12.13 -18.64 9.28
C VAL A 271 13.47 -19.12 8.72
N GLY A 272 13.79 -18.79 7.47
CA GLY A 272 15.10 -19.08 6.88
C GLY A 272 16.26 -18.43 7.64
N GLY A 273 16.09 -17.18 8.06
CA GLY A 273 17.08 -16.45 8.87
C GLY A 273 17.29 -17.07 10.24
N ALA A 274 16.21 -17.50 10.90
CA ALA A 274 16.28 -18.24 12.16
C ALA A 274 17.01 -19.57 11.99
N ALA A 275 16.75 -20.31 10.90
CA ALA A 275 17.45 -21.56 10.61
C ALA A 275 18.96 -21.33 10.41
N VAL A 276 19.35 -20.29 9.66
CA VAL A 276 20.76 -19.89 9.46
C VAL A 276 21.44 -19.58 10.79
N ALA A 277 20.77 -18.83 11.68
CA ALA A 277 21.29 -18.49 12.99
C ALA A 277 21.44 -19.73 13.91
N LEU A 278 20.47 -20.63 13.92
CA LEU A 278 20.50 -21.83 14.76
C LEU A 278 21.51 -22.88 14.30
N THR A 279 21.81 -22.92 13.00
CA THR A 279 22.74 -23.90 12.41
C THR A 279 24.16 -23.38 12.28
N ASN A 280 24.42 -22.12 12.65
CA ASN A 280 25.74 -21.46 12.53
C ASN A 280 26.33 -21.61 11.11
N VAL A 281 25.57 -21.25 10.08
CA VAL A 281 26.07 -21.31 8.71
C VAL A 281 27.21 -20.30 8.49
N ASP A 282 28.44 -20.81 8.34
CA ASP A 282 29.63 -19.98 8.17
C ASP A 282 29.73 -19.29 6.80
N SER A 283 29.04 -19.82 5.78
CA SER A 283 29.08 -19.29 4.42
C SER A 283 28.01 -18.22 4.21
N PRO A 284 28.36 -16.94 3.96
CA PRO A 284 27.38 -15.89 3.70
C PRO A 284 26.48 -16.20 2.49
N LYS A 285 27.05 -16.84 1.45
CA LYS A 285 26.30 -17.26 0.26
C LYS A 285 25.24 -18.29 0.59
N LEU A 286 25.59 -19.29 1.40
CA LEU A 286 24.65 -20.31 1.85
C LEU A 286 23.58 -19.71 2.75
N GLY A 287 23.97 -18.85 3.70
CA GLY A 287 23.05 -18.17 4.61
C GLY A 287 21.99 -17.34 3.87
N VAL A 288 22.42 -16.46 2.96
CA VAL A 288 21.49 -15.67 2.13
C VAL A 288 20.60 -16.57 1.28
N SER A 289 21.15 -17.66 0.73
CA SER A 289 20.36 -18.58 -0.10
C SER A 289 19.28 -19.33 0.66
N VAL A 290 19.55 -19.73 1.91
CA VAL A 290 18.53 -20.32 2.79
C VAL A 290 17.42 -19.31 3.07
N VAL A 291 17.77 -18.07 3.41
CA VAL A 291 16.80 -16.99 3.65
C VAL A 291 15.93 -16.74 2.42
N MET A 292 16.55 -16.56 1.25
CA MET A 292 15.83 -16.23 0.01
C MET A 292 14.97 -17.39 -0.49
N THR A 293 15.47 -18.63 -0.39
CA THR A 293 14.68 -19.82 -0.73
C THR A 293 13.46 -19.94 0.16
N ALA A 294 13.63 -19.76 1.48
CA ALA A 294 12.52 -19.80 2.42
C ALA A 294 11.52 -18.66 2.17
N ALA A 295 12.00 -17.47 1.81
CA ALA A 295 11.14 -16.35 1.41
C ALA A 295 10.34 -16.66 0.14
N THR A 296 10.97 -17.25 -0.89
CA THR A 296 10.26 -17.65 -2.12
C THR A 296 9.18 -18.70 -1.83
N LEU A 297 9.50 -19.71 -1.01
CA LEU A 297 8.54 -20.74 -0.60
C LEU A 297 7.38 -20.12 0.21
N GLY A 298 7.70 -19.23 1.13
CA GLY A 298 6.70 -18.51 1.92
C GLY A 298 5.78 -17.65 1.07
N LEU A 299 6.32 -16.95 0.06
CA LEU A 299 5.53 -16.16 -0.89
C LEU A 299 4.61 -17.05 -1.72
N GLY A 300 5.15 -18.14 -2.28
CA GLY A 300 4.38 -19.12 -3.05
C GLY A 300 3.27 -19.78 -2.22
N ALA A 301 3.56 -20.13 -0.96
CA ALA A 301 2.58 -20.65 -0.03
C ALA A 301 1.50 -19.62 0.31
N GLY A 302 1.89 -18.37 0.62
CA GLY A 302 0.97 -17.27 0.86
C GLY A 302 0.04 -17.04 -0.33
N TRP A 303 0.58 -17.04 -1.55
CA TRP A 303 -0.20 -16.93 -2.79
C TRP A 303 -1.17 -18.11 -2.98
N HIS A 304 -0.71 -19.34 -2.75
CA HIS A 304 -1.52 -20.54 -2.93
C HIS A 304 -2.66 -20.62 -1.91
N LEU A 305 -2.37 -20.38 -0.64
CA LEU A 305 -3.34 -20.44 0.45
C LEU A 305 -4.43 -19.37 0.33
N THR A 306 -4.12 -18.24 -0.31
CA THR A 306 -5.05 -17.12 -0.51
C THR A 306 -5.75 -17.11 -1.86
N ARG A 307 -5.61 -18.17 -2.68
CA ARG A 307 -6.24 -18.25 -4.01
C ARG A 307 -7.76 -18.11 -4.03
N ASN A 308 -8.42 -18.38 -2.90
CA ASN A 308 -9.88 -18.27 -2.73
C ASN A 308 -10.29 -17.05 -1.88
N TYR A 309 -9.35 -16.21 -1.46
CA TYR A 309 -9.62 -15.05 -0.61
C TYR A 309 -10.69 -14.15 -1.24
N ASP A 310 -10.53 -13.87 -2.54
CA ASP A 310 -11.41 -12.97 -3.29
C ASP A 310 -12.80 -13.56 -3.60
N ARG A 311 -13.00 -14.88 -3.44
CA ARG A 311 -14.29 -15.55 -3.74
C ARG A 311 -15.33 -15.34 -2.64
N ILE A 312 -14.89 -15.15 -1.40
CA ILE A 312 -15.80 -15.00 -0.24
C ILE A 312 -16.53 -13.67 -0.32
N ASP A 313 -15.82 -12.60 -0.72
CA ASP A 313 -16.41 -11.27 -0.85
C ASP A 313 -17.46 -11.22 -1.96
N ALA A 314 -17.25 -11.94 -3.06
CA ALA A 314 -18.23 -12.06 -4.14
C ALA A 314 -19.51 -12.82 -3.74
N ALA A 315 -19.43 -13.76 -2.78
CA ALA A 315 -20.59 -14.48 -2.27
C ALA A 315 -21.41 -13.63 -1.28
N VAL A 316 -20.73 -12.84 -0.44
CA VAL A 316 -21.37 -11.94 0.53
C VAL A 316 -22.02 -10.74 -0.17
N SER A 317 -21.39 -10.20 -1.21
CA SER A 317 -21.98 -9.11 -2.01
C SER A 317 -23.18 -9.58 -2.85
N ARG A 318 -23.27 -10.85 -3.25
CA ARG A 318 -24.51 -11.42 -3.85
C ARG A 318 -25.63 -11.67 -2.84
N LEU A 319 -25.34 -11.65 -1.55
CA LEU A 319 -26.36 -11.66 -0.50
C LEU A 319 -26.93 -10.25 -0.23
N GLU A 320 -26.55 -9.24 -1.03
CA GLU A 320 -27.31 -7.98 -1.11
C GLU A 320 -28.75 -8.25 -1.53
N VAL A 321 -29.58 -8.28 -0.47
CA VAL A 321 -30.92 -7.70 -0.42
C VAL A 321 -31.73 -8.02 -1.68
N ALA A 322 -32.24 -9.25 -1.75
CA ALA A 322 -33.58 -9.41 -2.30
C ALA A 322 -34.41 -8.32 -1.62
N PRO A 323 -34.93 -7.32 -2.37
CA PRO A 323 -35.68 -6.25 -1.76
C PRO A 323 -36.74 -6.95 -0.92
N LEU A 324 -36.63 -6.81 0.39
CA LEU A 324 -37.71 -7.18 1.26
C LEU A 324 -38.78 -6.19 0.83
N LEU A 325 -39.63 -6.63 -0.11
CA LEU A 325 -40.84 -5.96 -0.48
C LEU A 325 -41.52 -5.77 0.85
N VAL A 326 -41.39 -4.55 1.39
CA VAL A 326 -42.16 -4.10 2.52
C VAL A 326 -43.58 -4.19 2.01
N ALA A 327 -44.22 -5.32 2.30
CA ALA A 327 -45.64 -5.56 2.13
C ALA A 327 -46.38 -4.68 3.16
N GLY A 328 -46.16 -3.37 3.05
CA GLY A 328 -46.81 -2.32 3.79
C GLY A 328 -47.86 -1.66 2.91
N ASN A 329 -48.84 -2.45 2.49
CA ASN A 329 -50.25 -2.08 2.23
C ASN A 329 -50.61 -0.65 1.78
N ARG A 330 -49.83 -0.01 0.91
CA ARG A 330 -50.30 1.14 0.12
C ARG A 330 -49.82 1.02 -1.34
N PRO A 331 -50.73 0.87 -2.31
CA PRO A 331 -50.36 0.85 -3.71
C PRO A 331 -49.84 2.23 -4.12
N VAL A 332 -48.53 2.34 -4.35
CA VAL A 332 -47.98 3.43 -5.15
C VAL A 332 -48.32 3.09 -6.61
N ARG A 333 -49.43 3.67 -7.09
CA ARG A 333 -49.78 3.63 -8.51
C ARG A 333 -48.71 4.40 -9.29
N GLY A 334 -48.01 3.69 -10.17
CA GLY A 334 -47.30 4.28 -11.29
C GLY A 334 -45.79 4.26 -11.17
N LEU A 335 -45.18 3.12 -11.51
CA LEU A 335 -43.90 3.06 -12.23
C LEU A 335 -43.69 1.60 -12.68
N GLN A 336 -44.20 1.29 -13.86
CA GLN A 336 -43.77 0.12 -14.63
C GLN A 336 -42.47 0.50 -15.33
N ALA A 337 -41.35 -0.10 -14.92
CA ALA A 337 -40.20 -0.29 -15.77
C ALA A 337 -40.02 -1.80 -15.94
N ALA A 338 -40.42 -2.29 -17.11
CA ALA A 338 -40.23 -3.67 -17.53
C ALA A 338 -38.79 -3.85 -18.00
N TYR A 339 -38.11 -4.89 -17.52
CA TYR A 339 -36.98 -5.48 -18.23
C TYR A 339 -37.33 -6.95 -18.51
N SER A 340 -37.30 -7.31 -19.79
CA SER A 340 -37.35 -8.70 -20.27
C SER A 340 -35.92 -9.18 -20.51
N PHE A 341 -35.64 -10.41 -20.08
CA PHE A 341 -34.38 -11.13 -20.30
C PHE A 341 -34.12 -11.43 -21.78
#